data_AF-A0A959A5G0-F1
#
_entry.id   AF-A0A959A5G0-F1
#
_cell.length_a   1.000
_cell.length_b   1.000
_cell.length_c   1.000
_cell.angle_alpha   90.00
_cell.angle_beta   90.00
_cell.angle_gamma   90.00
#
_symmetry.space_group_name_H-M   'P 1'
#
loop_
_entity.id
_entity.type
_entity.pdbx_description
1 polymer ?
#
loop_
_entity_poly.entity_id
_entity_poly.type
_entity_poly.pdbx_seq_one_letter_code
_entity_poly.pdbx_strand_id
1 'polypeptide(L)'
;MKAFATFCWRITSSHVITYFLMGLVASQVLNYEELFETEPFSHFMKPLNSAAIGVGPALQVIRGLIFSIALWAFRDVFLKTINGWLKLWGLLVGLSVLSTTAAGPGSVEGFIYTTIPVWKQVCGYLEVLPQTLLFSLLLYYWYQKPGKAWNIVSIVLVAIILLMSGMAVAMAGT
;
A
#
# COMPACT_ATOMS: atom_id res chain seq x y z
N MET A 1 -19.19 5.43 17.42
CA MET A 1 -17.76 5.14 17.71
C MET A 1 -17.34 3.71 17.36
N LYS A 2 -18.01 2.65 17.87
CA LYS A 2 -17.61 1.25 17.59
C LYS A 2 -17.54 0.89 16.09
N ALA A 3 -18.52 1.31 15.29
CA ALA A 3 -18.55 1.02 13.85
C ALA A 3 -17.37 1.64 13.08
N PHE A 4 -17.02 2.90 13.38
CA PHE A 4 -15.87 3.56 12.77
C PHE A 4 -14.56 2.92 13.23
N ALA A 5 -14.41 2.59 14.51
CA ALA A 5 -13.19 1.93 15.00
C ALA A 5 -12.94 0.58 14.30
N THR A 6 -13.98 -0.24 14.12
CA THR A 6 -13.85 -1.50 13.36
C THR A 6 -13.47 -1.26 11.91
N PHE A 7 -14.04 -0.24 11.27
CA PHE A 7 -13.70 0.13 9.90
C PHE A 7 -12.28 0.65 9.78
N CYS A 8 -11.87 1.55 10.66
CA CYS A 8 -10.54 2.08 10.77
C CYS A 8 -9.50 0.96 10.92
N TRP A 9 -9.74 0.01 11.81
CA TRP A 9 -8.87 -1.15 11.98
C TRP A 9 -8.79 -1.99 10.70
N ARG A 10 -9.92 -2.36 10.10
CA ARG A 10 -9.94 -3.21 8.90
C ARG A 10 -9.26 -2.56 7.70
N ILE A 11 -9.49 -1.26 7.48
CA ILE A 11 -8.81 -0.49 6.42
C ILE A 11 -7.31 -0.44 6.70
N THR A 12 -6.92 -0.02 7.91
CA THR A 12 -5.51 0.20 8.24
C THR A 12 -4.72 -1.10 8.18
N SER A 13 -5.22 -2.17 8.82
CA SER A 13 -4.56 -3.48 8.80
C SER A 13 -4.50 -4.07 7.40
N SER A 14 -5.59 -4.01 6.62
CA SER A 14 -5.57 -4.51 5.24
C SER A 14 -4.56 -3.75 4.38
N HIS A 15 -4.47 -2.42 4.54
CA HIS A 15 -3.50 -1.60 3.80
C HIS A 15 -2.07 -1.98 4.18
N VAL A 16 -1.75 -2.00 5.48
CA VAL A 16 -0.41 -2.35 5.97
C VAL A 16 0.02 -3.74 5.51
N ILE A 17 -0.86 -4.75 5.65
CA ILE A 17 -0.58 -6.14 5.28
C ILE A 17 -0.34 -6.25 3.78
N THR A 18 -1.25 -5.72 2.96
CA THR A 18 -1.13 -5.85 1.49
C THR A 18 0.01 -5.04 0.92
N TYR A 19 0.29 -3.85 1.47
CA TYR A 19 1.46 -3.06 1.13
C TYR A 19 2.74 -3.84 1.42
N PHE A 20 2.88 -4.39 2.62
CA PHE A 20 4.07 -5.12 3.01
C PHE A 20 4.29 -6.37 2.15
N LEU A 21 3.23 -7.17 1.96
CA LEU A 21 3.30 -8.39 1.15
C LEU A 21 3.68 -8.09 -0.30
N MET A 22 3.02 -7.11 -0.93
CA MET A 22 3.33 -6.77 -2.31
C MET A 22 4.67 -6.08 -2.46
N GLY A 23 5.09 -5.27 -1.50
CA GLY A 23 6.44 -4.69 -1.48
C GLY A 23 7.53 -5.76 -1.38
N LEU A 24 7.31 -6.82 -0.59
CA LEU A 24 8.23 -7.96 -0.57
C LEU A 24 8.28 -8.66 -1.94
N VAL A 25 7.12 -8.97 -2.53
CA VAL A 25 7.08 -9.62 -3.85
C VAL A 25 7.74 -8.74 -4.92
N ALA A 26 7.40 -7.46 -4.95
CA ALA A 26 7.93 -6.51 -5.92
C ALA A 26 9.43 -6.29 -5.75
N SER A 27 9.94 -6.23 -4.52
CA SER A 27 11.38 -6.09 -4.29
C SER A 27 12.21 -7.21 -4.92
N GLN A 28 11.67 -8.43 -4.92
CA GLN A 28 12.30 -9.58 -5.55
C GLN A 28 12.12 -9.58 -7.08
N VAL A 29 10.91 -9.27 -7.56
CA VAL A 29 10.57 -9.32 -8.99
C VAL A 29 11.21 -8.18 -9.79
N LEU A 30 11.33 -6.99 -9.19
CA LEU A 30 11.81 -5.77 -9.82
C LEU A 30 13.27 -5.43 -9.47
N ASN A 31 13.93 -6.25 -8.65
CA ASN A 31 15.30 -6.03 -8.15
C ASN A 31 15.49 -4.62 -7.59
N TYR A 32 14.86 -4.32 -6.44
CA TYR A 32 14.88 -2.97 -5.87
C TYR A 32 16.27 -2.44 -5.52
N GLU A 33 17.22 -3.32 -5.24
CA GLU A 33 18.60 -2.94 -4.97
C GLU A 33 19.20 -2.23 -6.19
N GLU A 34 19.15 -2.87 -7.35
CA GLU A 34 19.62 -2.28 -8.60
C GLU A 34 18.72 -1.11 -9.06
N LEU A 35 17.40 -1.25 -8.93
CA LEU A 35 16.45 -0.26 -9.45
C LEU A 35 16.56 1.09 -8.72
N PHE A 36 16.75 1.07 -7.40
CA PHE A 36 16.83 2.32 -6.61
C PHE A 36 18.23 2.95 -6.66
N GLU A 37 19.25 2.19 -7.06
CA GLU A 37 20.61 2.71 -7.24
C GLU A 37 20.89 3.20 -8.67
N THR A 38 20.01 2.87 -9.63
CA THR A 38 20.14 3.34 -11.01
C THR A 38 19.31 4.58 -11.31
N GLU A 39 19.83 5.42 -12.22
CA GLU A 39 19.08 6.58 -12.71
C GLU A 39 17.78 6.15 -13.42
N PRO A 40 16.67 6.88 -13.25
CA PRO A 40 16.56 8.15 -12.54
C PRO A 40 16.21 8.03 -11.05
N PHE A 41 15.95 6.80 -10.55
CA PHE A 41 15.44 6.59 -9.19
C PHE A 41 16.45 6.91 -8.10
N SER A 42 17.74 6.73 -8.36
CA SER A 42 18.83 7.08 -7.44
C SER A 42 18.84 8.54 -7.00
N HIS A 43 18.25 9.45 -7.79
CA HIS A 43 18.18 10.87 -7.46
C HIS A 43 17.15 11.22 -6.39
N PHE A 44 16.16 10.35 -6.13
CA PHE A 44 15.06 10.66 -5.22
C PHE A 44 14.59 9.49 -4.34
N MET A 45 15.02 8.26 -4.62
CA MET A 45 14.80 7.10 -3.77
C MET A 45 15.94 6.98 -2.77
N LYS A 46 15.61 6.55 -1.54
CA LYS A 46 16.64 6.25 -0.53
C LYS A 46 17.23 4.85 -0.80
N PRO A 47 18.46 4.59 -0.33
CA PRO A 47 19.05 3.25 -0.37
C PRO A 47 18.27 2.24 0.49
N LEU A 48 18.15 1.00 0.03
CA LEU A 48 17.37 -0.05 0.73
C LEU A 48 17.86 -0.35 2.15
N ASN A 49 19.15 -0.19 2.40
CA ASN A 49 19.77 -0.38 3.72
C ASN A 49 19.53 0.81 4.69
N SER A 50 18.87 1.88 4.25
CA SER A 50 18.61 3.03 5.11
C SER A 50 17.52 2.73 6.15
N ALA A 51 17.70 3.25 7.37
CA ALA A 51 16.70 3.15 8.44
C ALA A 51 15.31 3.68 8.01
N ALA A 52 15.28 4.68 7.12
CA ALA A 52 14.05 5.26 6.59
C ALA A 52 13.24 4.28 5.72
N ILE A 53 13.90 3.41 4.96
CA ILE A 53 13.22 2.36 4.21
C ILE A 53 12.82 1.21 5.13
N GLY A 54 13.69 0.86 6.10
CA GLY A 54 13.37 -0.13 7.12
C GLY A 54 12.11 0.18 7.93
N VAL A 55 11.89 1.45 8.31
CA VAL A 55 10.67 1.88 9.02
C VAL A 55 9.45 2.04 8.10
N GLY A 56 9.66 2.08 6.78
CA GLY A 56 8.64 2.35 5.77
C GLY A 56 7.35 1.55 5.93
N PRO A 57 7.40 0.22 6.12
CA PRO A 57 6.20 -0.59 6.33
C PRO A 57 5.40 -0.20 7.58
N ALA A 58 6.06 0.12 8.70
CA ALA A 58 5.37 0.58 9.90
C ALA A 58 4.67 1.93 9.69
N LEU A 59 5.28 2.84 8.93
CA LEU A 59 4.68 4.14 8.61
C LEU A 59 3.43 4.03 7.74
N GLN A 60 3.19 2.88 7.08
CA GLN A 60 1.94 2.66 6.33
C GLN A 60 0.70 2.66 7.21
N VAL A 61 0.83 2.50 8.54
CA VAL A 61 -0.27 2.73 9.47
C VAL A 61 -0.87 4.12 9.27
N ILE A 62 -0.03 5.15 9.07
CA ILE A 62 -0.49 6.53 8.83
C ILE A 62 -1.36 6.60 7.58
N ARG A 63 -0.90 6.00 6.48
CA ARG A 63 -1.65 5.97 5.20
C ARG A 63 -2.96 5.19 5.33
N GLY A 64 -2.94 4.08 6.07
CA GLY A 64 -4.14 3.32 6.40
C GLY A 64 -5.17 4.12 7.19
N LEU A 65 -4.73 4.93 8.16
CA LEU A 65 -5.60 5.83 8.91
C LEU A 65 -6.20 6.92 8.01
N ILE A 66 -5.40 7.52 7.12
CA ILE A 66 -5.88 8.50 6.13
C ILE A 66 -6.96 7.87 5.24
N PHE A 67 -6.70 6.67 4.70
CA PHE A 67 -7.67 5.93 3.91
C PHE A 67 -8.95 5.65 4.68
N SER A 68 -8.86 5.32 5.97
CA SER A 68 -10.05 5.06 6.77
C SER A 68 -10.95 6.29 6.95
N ILE A 69 -10.36 7.47 7.08
CA ILE A 69 -11.11 8.72 7.19
C ILE A 69 -11.74 9.07 5.83
N ALA A 70 -10.94 9.03 4.76
CA ALA A 70 -11.37 9.39 3.41
C ALA A 70 -12.47 8.46 2.88
N LEU A 71 -12.35 7.15 3.10
CA LEU A 71 -13.28 6.15 2.56
C LEU A 71 -14.53 5.96 3.41
N TRP A 72 -14.57 6.48 4.65
CA TRP A 72 -15.70 6.26 5.55
C TRP A 72 -17.03 6.76 4.98
N ALA A 73 -17.02 7.92 4.33
CA ALA A 73 -18.21 8.51 3.71
C ALA A 73 -18.76 7.64 2.56
N PHE A 74 -17.88 6.93 1.85
CA PHE A 74 -18.20 6.12 0.67
C PHE A 74 -18.34 4.62 0.97
N ARG A 75 -18.22 4.22 2.23
CA ARG A 75 -18.16 2.80 2.64
C ARG A 75 -19.32 1.96 2.08
N ASP A 76 -20.53 2.51 2.01
CA ASP A 76 -21.69 1.77 1.52
C ASP A 76 -21.63 1.52 0.01
N VAL A 77 -20.94 2.37 -0.76
CA VAL A 77 -20.76 2.25 -2.22
C VAL A 77 -19.99 0.97 -2.59
N PHE A 78 -19.05 0.56 -1.75
CA PHE A 78 -18.19 -0.60 -2.00
C PHE A 78 -18.36 -1.76 -1.01
N LEU A 79 -19.00 -1.58 0.14
CA LEU A 79 -19.27 -2.69 1.08
C LEU A 79 -20.63 -3.34 0.87
N LYS A 80 -21.65 -2.61 0.39
CA LYS A 80 -23.03 -3.12 0.28
C LYS A 80 -23.46 -3.50 -1.13
N THR A 81 -22.57 -3.40 -2.12
CA THR A 81 -22.90 -3.69 -3.52
C THR A 81 -22.22 -4.94 -4.02
N ILE A 82 -22.87 -5.66 -4.93
CA ILE A 82 -22.23 -6.74 -5.68
C ILE A 82 -20.96 -6.22 -6.38
N ASN A 83 -19.88 -6.99 -6.30
CA ASN A 83 -18.55 -6.62 -6.81
C ASN A 83 -18.01 -5.28 -6.26
N GLY A 84 -18.37 -4.93 -5.02
CA GLY A 84 -17.90 -3.70 -4.41
C GLY A 84 -16.37 -3.56 -4.32
N TRP A 85 -15.64 -4.68 -4.31
CA TRP A 85 -14.18 -4.68 -4.45
C TRP A 85 -13.68 -4.04 -5.76
N LEU A 86 -14.40 -4.20 -6.89
CA LEU A 86 -14.04 -3.55 -8.16
C LEU A 86 -14.22 -2.04 -8.09
N LYS A 87 -15.28 -1.57 -7.40
CA LYS A 87 -15.52 -0.13 -7.22
C LYS A 87 -14.44 0.50 -6.36
N LEU A 88 -14.06 -0.15 -5.26
CA LEU A 88 -12.97 0.30 -4.42
C LEU A 88 -11.64 0.27 -5.17
N TRP A 89 -11.36 -0.81 -5.89
CA TRP A 89 -10.13 -0.91 -6.68
C TRP A 89 -10.06 0.15 -7.77
N GLY A 90 -11.14 0.34 -8.54
CA GLY A 90 -11.22 1.38 -9.56
C GLY A 90 -11.07 2.80 -8.99
N LEU A 91 -11.64 3.06 -7.80
CA LEU A 91 -11.46 4.33 -7.10
C LEU A 91 -9.98 4.57 -6.75
N LEU A 92 -9.29 3.54 -6.23
CA LEU A 92 -7.87 3.63 -5.88
C LEU A 92 -6.98 3.77 -7.12
N VAL A 93 -7.23 2.99 -8.17
CA VAL A 93 -6.48 3.11 -9.43
C VAL A 93 -6.69 4.49 -10.04
N GLY A 94 -7.93 4.95 -10.15
CA GLY A 94 -8.25 6.24 -10.74
C GLY A 94 -7.61 7.41 -9.98
N LEU A 95 -7.83 7.49 -8.66
CA LEU A 95 -7.44 8.67 -7.87
C LEU A 95 -6.04 8.57 -7.25
N SER A 96 -5.61 7.37 -6.84
CA SER A 96 -4.37 7.19 -6.08
C SER A 96 -3.20 6.64 -6.90
N VAL A 97 -3.45 6.09 -8.10
CA VAL A 97 -2.39 5.58 -9.00
C VAL A 97 -2.24 6.46 -10.22
N LEU A 98 -3.33 6.65 -10.99
CA LEU A 98 -3.28 7.38 -12.25
C LEU A 98 -3.36 8.90 -12.05
N SER A 99 -4.24 9.38 -11.16
CA SER A 99 -4.51 10.82 -10.96
C SER A 99 -3.93 11.36 -9.64
N THR A 100 -2.76 10.89 -9.24
CA THR A 100 -2.09 11.42 -8.04
C THR A 100 -1.76 12.89 -8.24
N THR A 101 -1.89 13.71 -7.21
CA THR A 101 -1.69 15.18 -7.29
C THR A 101 -0.24 15.62 -7.46
N ALA A 102 0.70 14.68 -7.46
CA ALA A 102 2.10 14.93 -7.74
C ALA A 102 2.50 14.15 -9.00
N ALA A 103 3.57 14.59 -9.67
CA ALA A 103 4.17 13.88 -10.80
C ALA A 103 4.91 12.60 -10.37
N GLY A 104 4.21 11.70 -9.68
CA GLY A 104 4.73 10.41 -9.25
C GLY A 104 4.93 9.46 -10.45
N PRO A 105 5.98 8.62 -10.46
CA PRO A 105 6.18 7.64 -11.52
C PRO A 105 4.93 6.75 -11.72
N GLY A 106 4.45 6.64 -12.96
CA GLY A 106 3.25 5.87 -13.29
C GLY A 106 1.93 6.63 -13.07
N SER A 107 1.96 7.92 -12.73
CA SER A 107 0.78 8.78 -12.82
C SER A 107 0.69 9.47 -14.18
N VAL A 108 -0.47 10.02 -14.55
CA VAL A 108 -0.63 10.83 -15.76
C VAL A 108 0.38 11.98 -15.78
N GLU A 109 0.54 12.69 -14.66
CA GLU A 109 1.52 13.76 -14.52
C GLU A 109 2.97 13.26 -14.59
N GLY A 110 3.23 12.05 -14.08
CA GLY A 110 4.52 11.36 -14.21
C GLY A 110 4.93 11.16 -15.66
N PHE A 111 3.99 10.76 -16.53
CA PHE A 111 4.26 10.60 -17.96
C PHE A 111 4.43 11.92 -18.71
N ILE A 112 3.81 13.01 -18.23
CA ILE A 112 3.84 14.31 -18.89
C ILE A 112 5.08 15.12 -18.48
N TYR A 113 5.41 15.14 -17.18
CA TYR A 113 6.35 16.12 -16.62
C TYR A 113 7.71 15.54 -16.23
N THR A 114 7.87 14.21 -16.20
CA THR A 114 9.15 13.61 -15.79
C THR A 114 9.94 13.10 -16.99
N THR A 115 11.26 13.04 -16.82
CA THR A 115 12.18 12.43 -17.79
C THR A 115 12.33 10.92 -17.60
N ILE A 116 11.51 10.32 -16.71
CA ILE A 116 11.60 8.89 -16.39
C ILE A 116 11.09 8.08 -17.60
N PRO A 117 11.89 7.12 -18.12
CA PRO A 117 11.48 6.28 -19.23
C PRO A 117 10.14 5.59 -18.96
N VAL A 118 9.25 5.56 -19.97
CA VAL A 118 7.89 5.01 -19.85
C VAL A 118 7.89 3.59 -19.28
N TRP A 119 8.82 2.73 -19.72
CA TRP A 119 8.96 1.36 -19.20
C TRP A 119 9.24 1.32 -17.68
N LYS A 120 10.12 2.21 -17.18
CA LYS A 120 10.43 2.32 -15.75
C LYS A 120 9.27 2.88 -14.93
N GLN A 121 8.37 3.66 -15.53
CA GLN A 121 7.14 4.10 -14.87
C GLN A 121 6.10 2.98 -14.78
N VAL A 122 5.94 2.22 -15.88
CA VAL A 122 4.95 1.14 -15.97
C VAL A 122 5.36 -0.09 -15.15
N CYS A 123 6.65 -0.35 -14.94
CA CYS A 123 7.08 -1.50 -14.12
C CYS A 123 6.57 -1.42 -12.68
N GLY A 124 6.40 -0.20 -12.13
CA GLY A 124 5.80 0.01 -10.81
C GLY A 124 4.35 -0.47 -10.70
N TYR A 125 3.63 -0.59 -11.81
CA TYR A 125 2.27 -1.14 -11.80
C TYR A 125 2.22 -2.61 -11.41
N LEU A 126 3.31 -3.36 -11.57
CA LEU A 126 3.41 -4.75 -11.12
C LEU A 126 3.31 -4.86 -9.59
N GLU A 127 3.64 -3.81 -8.85
CA GLU A 127 3.39 -3.75 -7.40
C GLU A 127 2.03 -3.10 -7.10
N VAL A 128 1.81 -1.89 -7.60
CA VAL A 128 0.75 -1.01 -7.08
C VAL A 128 -0.65 -1.49 -7.49
N LEU A 129 -0.82 -2.02 -8.70
CA LEU A 129 -2.13 -2.51 -9.14
C LEU A 129 -2.52 -3.80 -8.39
N PRO A 130 -1.65 -4.82 -8.26
CA PRO A 130 -1.96 -5.98 -7.44
C PRO A 130 -2.12 -5.66 -5.95
N GLN A 131 -1.34 -4.72 -5.40
CA GLN A 131 -1.47 -4.28 -4.00
C GLN A 131 -2.84 -3.68 -3.72
N THR A 132 -3.27 -2.72 -4.52
CA THR A 132 -4.58 -2.06 -4.36
C THR A 132 -5.74 -3.01 -4.65
N LEU A 133 -5.55 -3.98 -5.56
CA LEU A 133 -6.51 -5.04 -5.84
C LEU A 133 -6.65 -5.98 -4.63
N LEU A 134 -5.53 -6.48 -4.10
CA LEU A 134 -5.50 -7.38 -2.94
C LEU A 134 -6.11 -6.69 -1.72
N PHE A 135 -5.79 -5.41 -1.50
CA PHE A 135 -6.42 -4.58 -0.48
C PHE A 135 -7.95 -4.56 -0.62
N SER A 136 -8.43 -4.30 -1.84
CA SER A 136 -9.86 -4.19 -2.11
C SER A 136 -10.59 -5.53 -1.93
N LEU A 137 -9.98 -6.63 -2.38
CA LEU A 137 -10.51 -7.99 -2.21
C LEU A 137 -10.54 -8.39 -0.74
N LEU A 138 -9.41 -8.23 -0.03
CA LEU A 138 -9.29 -8.59 1.39
C LEU A 138 -10.34 -7.86 2.22
N LEU A 139 -10.44 -6.54 2.05
CA LEU A 139 -11.41 -5.73 2.78
C LEU A 139 -12.84 -6.16 2.47
N TYR A 140 -13.19 -6.30 1.19
CA TYR A 140 -14.54 -6.68 0.78
C TYR A 140 -14.95 -8.04 1.36
N TYR A 141 -14.12 -9.08 1.19
CA TYR A 141 -14.45 -10.42 1.68
C TYR A 141 -14.44 -10.52 3.21
N TRP A 142 -13.58 -9.77 3.90
CA TRP A 142 -13.61 -9.69 5.36
C TRP A 142 -14.93 -9.06 5.87
N TYR A 143 -15.49 -8.08 5.14
CA TYR A 143 -16.80 -7.54 5.47
C TYR A 143 -17.97 -8.47 5.14
N GLN A 144 -17.88 -9.25 4.06
CA GLN A 144 -18.93 -10.20 3.70
C GLN A 144 -18.97 -11.43 4.61
N LYS A 145 -17.81 -11.90 5.06
CA LYS A 145 -17.68 -13.06 5.97
C LYS A 145 -16.85 -12.69 7.20
N PRO A 146 -17.40 -11.88 8.13
CA PRO A 146 -16.68 -11.48 9.32
C PRO A 146 -16.44 -12.69 10.22
N GLY A 147 -15.19 -12.92 10.61
CA GLY A 147 -14.80 -14.01 11.49
C GLY A 147 -13.78 -13.54 12.51
N LYS A 148 -13.75 -14.18 13.69
CA LYS A 148 -12.74 -13.89 14.73
C LYS A 148 -11.32 -14.15 14.22
N ALA A 149 -11.15 -15.16 13.37
CA ALA A 149 -9.86 -15.51 12.76
C ALA A 149 -9.25 -14.32 11.99
N TRP A 150 -10.03 -13.62 11.18
CA TRP A 150 -9.54 -12.44 10.44
C TRP A 150 -8.98 -11.37 11.36
N ASN A 151 -9.67 -11.08 12.47
CA ASN A 151 -9.20 -10.09 13.43
C ASN A 151 -7.88 -10.54 14.08
N ILE A 152 -7.80 -11.79 14.55
CA ILE A 152 -6.59 -12.34 15.18
C ILE A 152 -5.43 -12.32 14.20
N VAL A 153 -5.62 -12.85 13.00
CA VAL A 153 -4.60 -12.87 11.93
C VAL A 153 -4.16 -11.45 11.58
N SER A 154 -5.09 -10.50 11.45
CA SER A 154 -4.72 -9.11 11.15
C SER A 154 -3.88 -8.47 12.25
N ILE A 155 -4.19 -8.74 13.52
CA ILE A 155 -3.42 -8.22 14.66
C ILE A 155 -2.02 -8.83 14.67
N VAL A 156 -1.92 -10.15 14.51
CA VAL A 156 -0.64 -10.87 14.48
C VAL A 156 0.23 -10.37 13.33
N LEU A 157 -0.31 -10.28 12.12
CA LEU A 157 0.44 -9.83 10.94
C LEU A 157 0.89 -8.37 11.08
N VAL A 158 0.02 -7.46 11.53
CA VAL A 158 0.41 -6.07 11.77
C VAL A 158 1.49 -5.98 12.85
N ALA A 159 1.35 -6.72 13.96
CA ALA A 159 2.38 -6.74 15.01
C ALA A 159 3.73 -7.25 14.49
N ILE A 160 3.74 -8.32 13.69
CA ILE A 160 4.95 -8.84 13.06
C ILE A 160 5.58 -7.77 12.16
N ILE A 161 4.80 -7.11 11.30
CA ILE A 161 5.31 -6.05 10.40
C ILE A 161 5.93 -4.90 11.18
N LEU A 162 5.29 -4.47 12.28
CA LEU A 162 5.82 -3.42 13.14
C LEU A 162 7.12 -3.84 13.83
N LEU A 163 7.20 -5.08 14.34
CA LEU A 163 8.41 -5.62 14.95
C LEU A 163 9.55 -5.74 13.93
N MET A 164 9.27 -6.26 12.72
CA MET A 164 10.23 -6.34 11.62
C MET A 164 10.76 -4.96 11.24
N SER A 165 9.88 -3.96 11.15
CA SER A 165 10.28 -2.57 10.87
C SER A 165 11.16 -2.00 11.99
N GLY A 166 10.83 -2.29 13.26
CA GLY A 166 11.65 -1.90 14.41
C GLY A 166 13.03 -2.54 14.41
N MET A 167 13.12 -3.83 14.09
CA MET A 167 14.39 -4.54 13.94
C MET A 167 15.23 -3.96 12.79
N ALA A 168 14.61 -3.67 11.64
CA ALA A 168 15.29 -3.08 10.50
C ALA A 168 15.92 -1.72 10.84
N VAL A 169 15.21 -0.89 11.62
CA VAL A 169 15.76 0.39 12.11
C VAL A 169 16.92 0.17 13.09
N ALA A 170 16.79 -0.78 14.01
CA ALA A 170 17.85 -1.06 14.99
C ALA A 170 19.14 -1.57 14.31
N MET A 171 19.01 -2.39 13.27
CA MET A 171 20.16 -2.91 12.50
C MET A 171 20.78 -1.87 11.55
N ALA A 172 20.00 -0.88 11.09
CA ALA A 172 20.52 0.19 10.24
C ALA A 172 21.27 1.29 11.03
N GLY A 173 21.14 1.30 12.36
CA GLY A 173 21.82 2.23 13.27
C GLY A 173 23.14 1.71 13.85
N THR A 174 23.55 0.49 13.50
CA THR A 174 24.84 -0.13 13.87
C THR A 174 25.79 -0.12 12.70
#